data_AF-A0A7V7K1E2-F1
#
_entry.id   AF-A0A7V7K1E2-F1
#
_cell.length_a   1.000
_cell.length_b   1.000
_cell.length_c   1.000
_cell.angle_alpha   90.00
_cell.angle_beta   90.00
_cell.angle_gamma   90.00
#
_symmetry.space_group_name_H-M   'P 1'
#
loop_
_entity.id
_entity.type
_entity.pdbx_description
1 polymer ?
#
loop_
_entity_poly.entity_id
_entity_poly.type
_entity_poly.pdbx_seq_one_letter_code
_entity_poly.pdbx_strand_id
1 'polypeptide(L)'
;MDDRQKNKQLRQAILKVIEQQLETKTPPETAQTLDRLTKEGLSRDRALQLIGYVVGYEVLDLFQKDRKYDEGEYIKRLHALPTLPWANDKDLPPA
;
A
#
# COMPACT_ATOMS: atom_id res chain seq x y z
N MET A 1 -11.83 13.22 -18.85
CA MET A 1 -10.50 12.67 -18.47
C MET A 1 -10.45 11.23 -18.91
N ASP A 2 -9.41 10.85 -19.67
CA ASP A 2 -9.16 9.45 -20.05
C ASP A 2 -8.74 8.62 -18.83
N ASP A 3 -9.03 7.31 -18.84
CA ASP A 3 -8.84 6.42 -17.68
C ASP A 3 -7.36 6.26 -17.32
N ARG A 4 -6.46 6.31 -18.30
CA ARG A 4 -5.01 6.32 -18.06
C ARG A 4 -4.56 7.49 -17.19
N GLN A 5 -5.17 8.66 -17.39
CA GLN A 5 -4.85 9.85 -16.60
C GLN A 5 -5.34 9.72 -15.17
N LYS A 6 -6.52 9.11 -14.95
CA LYS A 6 -7.07 8.84 -13.61
C LYS A 6 -6.18 7.85 -12.85
N ASN A 7 -5.74 6.77 -13.49
CA ASN A 7 -4.87 5.78 -12.85
C ASN A 7 -3.53 6.39 -12.42
N LYS A 8 -2.95 7.28 -13.26
CA LYS A 8 -1.73 8.01 -12.90
C LYS A 8 -1.94 8.91 -11.68
N GLN A 9 -3.05 9.64 -11.62
CA GLN A 9 -3.38 10.51 -10.48
C GLN A 9 -3.62 9.71 -9.21
N LEU A 10 -4.32 8.58 -9.31
CA LEU A 10 -4.54 7.67 -8.19
C LEU A 10 -3.22 7.13 -7.64
N ARG A 11 -2.34 6.65 -8.52
CA ARG A 11 -1.00 6.18 -8.13
C ARG A 11 -0.19 7.27 -7.42
N GLN A 12 -0.23 8.50 -7.93
CA GLN A 12 0.45 9.63 -7.29
C GLN A 12 -0.12 9.96 -5.91
N ALA A 13 -1.45 9.89 -5.75
CA ALA A 13 -2.09 10.11 -4.45
C ALA A 13 -1.68 9.03 -3.44
N ILE A 14 -1.66 7.77 -3.85
CA ILE A 14 -1.19 6.65 -3.00
C ILE A 14 0.27 6.86 -2.58
N LEU A 15 1.15 7.20 -3.52
CA LEU A 15 2.56 7.44 -3.19
C LEU A 15 2.73 8.59 -2.20
N LYS A 16 1.99 9.69 -2.37
CA LYS A 16 2.00 10.81 -1.41
C LYS A 16 1.57 10.40 0.00
N VAL A 17 0.57 9.51 0.11
CA VAL A 17 0.16 8.96 1.41
C VAL A 17 1.30 8.19 2.04
N ILE A 18 1.99 7.32 1.28
CA ILE A 18 3.12 6.55 1.80
C ILE A 18 4.27 7.48 2.21
N GLU A 19 4.61 8.48 1.39
CA GLU A 19 5.62 9.49 1.71
C GLU A 19 5.28 10.18 3.04
N GLN A 20 4.04 10.64 3.19
CA GLN A 20 3.58 11.26 4.43
C GLN A 20 3.68 10.31 5.63
N GLN A 21 3.29 9.03 5.49
CA GLN A 21 3.40 8.05 6.57
C GLN A 21 4.86 7.78 6.96
N LEU A 22 5.79 7.77 5.99
CA LEU A 22 7.22 7.59 6.24
C LEU A 22 7.85 8.82 6.90
N GLU A 23 7.50 10.02 6.46
CA GLU A 23 7.97 11.29 7.02
C GLU A 23 7.47 11.51 8.45
N THR A 24 6.17 11.30 8.66
CA THR A 24 5.52 11.49 9.96
C THR A 24 5.67 10.29 10.89
N LYS A 25 6.21 9.17 10.39
CA LYS A 25 6.31 7.88 11.11
C LYS A 25 4.97 7.42 11.68
N THR A 26 3.88 7.69 10.96
CA THR A 26 2.51 7.42 11.40
C THR A 26 1.73 6.72 10.28
N PRO A 27 1.42 5.42 10.38
CA PRO A 27 1.87 4.52 11.44
C PRO A 27 3.36 4.14 11.28
N PRO A 28 4.11 3.89 12.37
CA PRO A 28 5.51 3.47 12.29
C PRO A 28 5.69 2.14 11.52
N GLU A 29 4.65 1.31 11.50
CA GLU A 29 4.60 0.02 10.81
C GLU A 29 4.80 0.16 9.30
N THR A 30 4.49 1.30 8.69
CA THR A 30 4.82 1.55 7.27
C THR A 30 6.33 1.54 7.05
N ALA A 31 7.08 2.24 7.91
CA ALA A 31 8.54 2.28 7.82
C ALA A 31 9.17 0.93 8.20
N GLN A 32 8.65 0.26 9.23
CA GLN A 32 9.11 -1.07 9.65
C GLN A 32 8.89 -2.12 8.56
N THR A 33 7.74 -2.06 7.87
CA THR A 33 7.42 -2.97 6.77
C THR A 33 8.34 -2.73 5.58
N LEU A 34 8.60 -1.47 5.23
CA LEU A 34 9.55 -1.12 4.18
C LEU A 34 10.95 -1.68 4.48
N ASP A 35 11.46 -1.44 5.69
CA ASP A 35 12.75 -1.94 6.14
C ASP A 35 12.81 -3.48 6.10
N ARG A 36 11.80 -4.14 6.67
CA ARG A 36 11.70 -5.62 6.67
C ARG A 36 11.72 -6.20 5.26
N LEU A 37 10.88 -5.71 4.35
CA LEU A 37 10.81 -6.22 2.97
C LEU A 37 12.14 -6.01 2.23
N THR A 38 12.82 -4.89 2.47
CA THR A 38 14.15 -4.66 1.86
C THR A 38 15.22 -5.59 2.43
N LYS A 39 15.17 -5.92 3.73
CA LYS A 39 16.07 -6.89 4.36
C LYS A 39 15.79 -8.33 3.90
N GLU A 40 14.55 -8.64 3.56
CA GLU A 40 14.14 -9.91 2.94
C GLU A 40 14.56 -10.02 1.46
N GLY A 41 15.16 -8.97 0.89
CA GLY A 41 15.76 -8.97 -0.45
C GLY A 41 14.91 -8.32 -1.54
N LEU A 42 13.76 -7.72 -1.21
CA LEU A 42 12.98 -6.95 -2.18
C LEU A 42 13.66 -5.61 -2.47
N SER A 43 13.58 -5.14 -3.72
CA SER A 43 13.95 -3.78 -4.03
C SER A 43 13.04 -2.79 -3.29
N ARG A 44 13.59 -1.61 -2.96
CA ARG A 44 12.82 -0.55 -2.32
C ARG A 44 11.56 -0.20 -3.13
N ASP A 45 11.69 -0.09 -4.45
CA ASP A 45 10.56 0.21 -5.33
C ASP A 45 9.48 -0.87 -5.25
N ARG A 46 9.87 -2.15 -5.21
CA ARG A 46 8.91 -3.25 -5.07
C ARG A 46 8.24 -3.24 -3.70
N ALA A 47 8.99 -2.98 -2.64
CA ALA A 47 8.43 -2.86 -1.29
C ALA A 47 7.42 -1.69 -1.19
N LEU A 48 7.76 -0.53 -1.74
CA LEU A 48 6.85 0.64 -1.80
C LEU A 48 5.61 0.34 -2.66
N GLN A 49 5.77 -0.41 -3.74
CA GLN A 49 4.64 -0.85 -4.57
C GLN A 49 3.67 -1.74 -3.76
N LEU A 50 4.20 -2.71 -3.00
CA LEU A 50 3.41 -3.59 -2.14
C LEU A 50 2.66 -2.82 -1.04
N ILE A 51 3.35 -1.88 -0.39
CA ILE A 51 2.73 -0.99 0.60
C ILE A 51 1.63 -0.15 -0.07
N GLY A 52 1.86 0.35 -1.28
CA GLY A 52 0.87 1.11 -2.04
C GLY A 52 -0.40 0.32 -2.36
N TYR A 53 -0.29 -0.99 -2.59
CA TYR A 53 -1.48 -1.83 -2.72
C TYR A 53 -2.26 -1.98 -1.41
N VAL A 54 -1.59 -2.04 -0.26
CA VAL A 54 -2.29 -2.03 1.04
C VAL A 54 -3.06 -0.72 1.22
N VAL A 55 -2.44 0.43 0.91
CA VAL A 55 -3.10 1.75 0.98
C VAL A 55 -4.28 1.82 0.01
N GLY A 56 -4.09 1.42 -1.25
CA GLY A 56 -5.14 1.42 -2.25
C GLY A 56 -6.30 0.49 -1.88
N TYR A 57 -6.00 -0.70 -1.37
CA TYR A 57 -7.01 -1.63 -0.86
C TYR A 57 -7.80 -1.02 0.28
N GLU A 58 -7.14 -0.42 1.28
CA GLU A 58 -7.84 0.18 2.41
C GLU A 58 -8.74 1.33 1.96
N VAL A 59 -8.25 2.23 1.09
CA VAL A 59 -9.06 3.32 0.53
C VAL A 59 -10.29 2.77 -0.20
N LEU A 60 -10.12 1.76 -1.07
CA LEU A 60 -11.24 1.13 -1.77
C LEU A 60 -12.21 0.45 -0.80
N ASP A 61 -11.71 -0.23 0.22
CA ASP A 61 -12.52 -0.95 1.21
C ASP A 61 -13.35 0.01 2.07
N LEU A 62 -12.78 1.17 2.45
CA LEU A 62 -13.50 2.24 3.15
C LEU A 62 -14.70 2.74 2.34
N PHE A 63 -14.49 3.01 1.04
CA PHE A 63 -15.55 3.48 0.16
C PHE A 63 -16.59 2.41 -0.16
N GLN A 64 -16.17 1.17 -0.42
CA GLN A 64 -17.09 0.11 -0.83
C GLN A 64 -17.92 -0.45 0.33
N LYS A 65 -17.37 -0.50 1.54
CA LYS A 65 -18.03 -1.07 2.71
C LYS A 65 -18.63 -0.02 3.65
N ASP A 66 -18.55 1.26 3.30
CA ASP A 66 -18.98 2.39 4.15
C ASP A 66 -18.46 2.25 5.61
N ARG A 67 -17.21 1.79 5.74
CA ARG A 67 -16.57 1.56 7.03
C ARG A 67 -15.62 2.70 7.36
N LYS A 68 -15.36 2.91 8.65
CA LYS A 68 -14.33 3.83 9.13
C LYS A 68 -12.94 3.21 9.01
N TYR A 69 -11.93 4.06 8.93
CA TYR A 69 -10.53 3.64 8.98
C TYR A 69 -10.25 2.84 10.24
N ASP A 70 -9.65 1.66 10.05
CA ASP A 70 -9.22 0.78 11.13
C ASP A 70 -7.71 0.58 10.99
N GLU A 71 -6.97 1.26 11.85
CA GLU A 71 -5.50 1.19 11.88
C GLU A 71 -5.00 -0.22 12.18
N GLY A 72 -5.72 -0.99 12.99
CA GLY A 72 -5.36 -2.37 13.32
C GLY A 72 -5.42 -3.29 12.09
N GLU A 73 -6.48 -3.16 11.29
CA GLU A 73 -6.59 -3.91 10.02
C GLU A 73 -5.57 -3.45 8.97
N TYR A 74 -5.28 -2.15 8.92
CA TYR A 74 -4.21 -1.62 8.07
C TYR A 74 -2.85 -2.23 8.44
N ILE A 75 -2.48 -2.19 9.72
CA ILE A 75 -1.22 -2.74 10.26
C ILE A 75 -1.13 -4.25 10.01
N LYS A 76 -2.21 -5.01 10.25
CA LYS A 76 -2.24 -6.46 9.97
C LYS A 76 -1.88 -6.77 8.52
N ARG A 77 -2.38 -5.98 7.56
CA ARG A 77 -2.06 -6.17 6.13
C ARG A 77 -0.62 -5.78 5.80
N LEU A 78 -0.07 -4.72 6.40
CA LEU A 78 1.34 -4.39 6.24
C LEU A 78 2.26 -5.53 6.72
N HIS A 79 1.95 -6.13 7.88
CA HIS A 79 2.71 -7.28 8.38
C HIS A 79 2.57 -8.53 7.51
N ALA A 80 1.42 -8.72 6.85
CA ALA A 80 1.17 -9.84 5.96
C ALA A 80 1.89 -9.71 4.60
N LEU A 81 2.54 -8.59 4.27
CA LEU A 81 3.36 -8.51 3.06
C LEU A 81 4.62 -9.40 3.19
N PRO A 82 5.10 -10.03 2.11
CA PRO A 82 4.56 -10.04 0.74
C PRO A 82 3.60 -11.21 0.47
N THR A 83 3.01 -11.85 1.49
CA THR A 83 2.25 -13.10 1.34
C THR A 83 0.76 -12.90 1.09
N LEU A 84 0.28 -11.65 1.07
CA LEU A 84 -1.10 -11.36 0.69
C LEU A 84 -1.42 -11.94 -0.70
N PRO A 85 -2.65 -12.45 -0.93
CA PRO A 85 -2.96 -13.15 -2.18
C PRO A 85 -2.64 -12.35 -3.45
N TRP A 86 -2.82 -11.03 -3.42
CA TRP A 86 -2.54 -10.11 -4.53
C TRP A 86 -1.10 -9.58 -4.56
N ALA A 87 -0.28 -9.82 -3.53
CA ALA A 87 1.10 -9.36 -3.46
C ALA A 87 2.06 -10.21 -4.32
N ASN A 88 1.59 -11.37 -4.77
CA ASN A 88 2.23 -12.21 -5.75
C ASN A 88 2.12 -11.58 -7.16
N ASP A 89 3.20 -11.59 -7.95
CA ASP A 89 3.26 -10.89 -9.25
C ASP A 89 2.18 -11.33 -10.25
N LYS A 90 1.67 -12.56 -10.13
CA LYS A 90 0.62 -13.11 -11.01
C LYS A 90 -0.78 -12.63 -10.65
N ASP A 91 -0.97 -12.16 -9.42
CA ASP A 91 -2.26 -11.85 -8.82
C ASP A 91 -2.41 -10.34 -8.54
N LEU A 92 -1.49 -9.56 -9.09
CA LEU A 92 -1.46 -8.12 -9.00
C LEU A 92 -2.64 -7.51 -9.77
N PRO A 93 -3.49 -6.68 -9.16
CA PRO A 93 -4.50 -5.97 -9.91
C PRO A 93 -3.81 -5.10 -10.98
N PRO A 94 -4.32 -5.07 -12.22
CA PRO A 94 -3.75 -4.25 -13.27
C PRO A 94 -3.77 -2.78 -12.86
N ALA A 95 -2.68 -2.07 -13.19
CA ALA A 95 -2.47 -0.66 -12.89
C ALA A 95 -3.34 0.28 -13.74
#